data_AF-A0AA85ABJ7-F1
#
_entry.id   AF-A0AA85ABJ7-F1
#
_cell.length_a   1.000
_cell.length_b   1.000
_cell.length_c   1.000
_cell.angle_alpha   90.00
_cell.angle_beta   90.00
_cell.angle_gamma   90.00
#
_symmetry.space_group_name_H-M   'P 1'
#
loop_
_entity.id
_entity.type
_entity.pdbx_description
1 polymer ?
#
loop_
_entity_poly.entity_id
_entity_poly.type
_entity_poly.pdbx_seq_one_letter_code
_entity_poly.pdbx_strand_id
1 'polypeptide(L)'
;MEDIIKEADKLVAQGQFHKVYHYLKASLKNYDDVELLWRFAQACYLCVYYVTNKPCKAFCETYFSEGMNAAKKAMEKNPNHANSLTWYGILWDEHSNLKGFSERFRNVSQLYDIWIKSQKLDPNNFLTEGSLGIWYFIMTDVYSTKPELFKGTKYTGKEFSYELALKHMLKCEELAPMRSVITLAHLAKCYARLGEKDKAKDYALKVLNYPAHHVEADEARKEVEELFQTLK
;
A
#
# COMPACT_ATOMS: atom_id res chain seq x y z
N MET A 1 21.37 -17.39 6.47
CA MET A 1 20.04 -16.78 6.23
C MET A 1 19.98 -15.38 6.80
N GLU A 2 20.40 -15.18 8.06
CA GLU A 2 20.48 -13.85 8.68
C GLU A 2 21.33 -12.84 7.87
N ASP A 3 22.49 -13.27 7.34
CA ASP A 3 23.32 -12.39 6.50
C ASP A 3 22.62 -11.97 5.19
N ILE A 4 21.80 -12.86 4.62
CA ILE A 4 21.02 -12.56 3.41
C ILE A 4 19.96 -11.50 3.72
N ILE A 5 19.28 -11.64 4.85
CA ILE A 5 18.30 -10.67 5.32
C ILE A 5 18.96 -9.32 5.56
N LYS A 6 20.09 -9.29 6.30
CA LYS A 6 20.84 -8.06 6.58
C LYS A 6 21.29 -7.34 5.31
N GLU A 7 21.82 -8.07 4.32
CA GLU A 7 22.23 -7.46 3.06
C GLU A 7 21.03 -6.97 2.23
N ALA A 8 19.92 -7.71 2.20
CA ALA A 8 18.70 -7.28 1.52
C ALA A 8 18.14 -5.99 2.13
N ASP A 9 18.02 -5.92 3.46
CA ASP A 9 17.52 -4.75 4.18
C ASP A 9 18.45 -3.54 3.99
N LYS A 10 19.76 -3.76 3.95
CA LYS A 10 20.76 -2.72 3.63
C LYS A 10 20.61 -2.20 2.19
N LEU A 11 20.41 -3.07 1.21
CA LEU A 11 20.19 -2.67 -0.18
C LEU A 11 18.91 -1.84 -0.34
N VAL A 12 17.83 -2.19 0.37
CA VAL A 12 16.60 -1.40 0.43
C VAL A 12 16.87 -0.03 1.03
N ALA A 13 17.55 0.04 2.17
CA ALA A 13 17.88 1.31 2.83
C ALA A 13 18.75 2.23 1.96
N GLN A 14 19.57 1.67 1.07
CA GLN A 14 20.39 2.40 0.12
C GLN A 14 19.66 2.75 -1.20
N GLY A 15 18.36 2.45 -1.32
CA GLY A 15 17.59 2.70 -2.54
C GLY A 15 17.95 1.79 -3.71
N GLN A 16 18.67 0.70 -3.49
CA GLN A 16 19.18 -0.19 -4.55
C GLN A 16 18.16 -1.30 -4.88
N PHE A 17 16.94 -0.91 -5.25
CA PHE A 17 15.77 -1.79 -5.37
C PHE A 17 15.95 -2.94 -6.39
N HIS A 18 16.49 -2.64 -7.57
CA HIS A 18 16.79 -3.68 -8.57
C HIS A 18 17.84 -4.68 -8.08
N LYS A 19 18.84 -4.22 -7.29
CA LYS A 19 19.86 -5.11 -6.74
C LYS A 19 19.28 -6.04 -5.69
N VAL A 20 18.47 -5.53 -4.75
CA VAL A 20 17.81 -6.39 -3.75
C VAL A 20 16.84 -7.38 -4.40
N TYR A 21 16.11 -6.95 -5.43
CA TYR A 21 15.26 -7.85 -6.22
C TYR A 21 16.05 -9.03 -6.79
N HIS A 22 17.15 -8.77 -7.51
CA HIS A 22 17.97 -9.84 -8.09
C HIS A 22 18.66 -10.70 -7.02
N TYR A 23 19.14 -10.07 -5.94
CA TYR A 23 19.79 -10.76 -4.82
C TYR A 23 18.86 -11.74 -4.12
N LEU A 24 17.63 -11.29 -3.79
CA LEU A 24 16.62 -12.14 -3.17
C LEU A 24 16.11 -13.21 -4.15
N LYS A 25 15.91 -12.89 -5.43
CA LYS A 25 15.51 -13.87 -6.45
C LYS A 25 16.53 -15.00 -6.60
N ALA A 26 17.82 -14.68 -6.54
CA ALA A 26 18.88 -15.68 -6.56
C ALA A 26 18.89 -16.51 -5.27
N SER A 27 18.74 -15.86 -4.11
CA SER A 27 18.71 -16.53 -2.80
C SER A 27 17.53 -17.51 -2.68
N LEU A 28 16.36 -17.16 -3.20
CA LEU A 28 15.15 -17.99 -3.19
C LEU A 28 15.26 -19.29 -4.00
N LYS A 29 16.31 -19.45 -4.83
CA LYS A 29 16.61 -20.73 -5.48
C LYS A 29 17.11 -21.80 -4.49
N ASN A 30 17.74 -21.36 -3.41
CA ASN A 30 18.38 -22.22 -2.42
C ASN A 30 17.66 -22.19 -1.06
N TYR A 31 16.88 -21.15 -0.79
CA TYR A 31 16.21 -20.93 0.49
C TYR A 31 14.73 -20.64 0.27
N ASP A 32 13.87 -21.45 0.86
CA ASP A 32 12.42 -21.30 0.75
C ASP A 32 11.79 -20.84 2.06
N ASP A 33 12.21 -19.65 2.50
CA ASP A 33 11.92 -19.09 3.82
C ASP A 33 10.96 -17.89 3.76
N VAL A 34 10.07 -17.80 4.75
CA VAL A 34 9.04 -16.76 4.85
C VAL A 34 9.66 -15.36 4.87
N GLU A 35 10.77 -15.18 5.59
CA GLU A 35 11.45 -13.89 5.73
C GLU A 35 12.06 -13.38 4.43
N LEU A 36 12.49 -14.29 3.56
CA LEU A 36 13.01 -13.94 2.24
C LEU A 36 11.89 -13.69 1.24
N LEU A 37 10.80 -14.46 1.32
CA LEU A 37 9.67 -14.37 0.39
C LEU A 37 8.93 -13.03 0.49
N TRP A 38 8.61 -12.56 1.71
CA TRP A 38 7.92 -11.27 1.85
C TRP A 38 8.84 -10.09 1.51
N ARG A 39 10.14 -10.18 1.79
CA ARG A 39 11.12 -9.17 1.37
C ARG A 39 11.28 -9.12 -0.15
N PHE A 40 11.22 -10.26 -0.82
CA PHE A 40 11.24 -10.30 -2.28
C PHE A 40 9.98 -9.65 -2.85
N ALA A 41 8.82 -9.91 -2.24
CA ALA A 41 7.57 -9.24 -2.58
C ALA A 41 7.66 -7.71 -2.42
N GLN A 42 8.22 -7.23 -1.30
CA GLN A 42 8.53 -5.82 -1.10
C GLN A 42 9.46 -5.26 -2.18
N ALA A 43 10.55 -5.96 -2.51
CA ALA A 43 11.49 -5.53 -3.54
C ALA A 43 10.80 -5.36 -4.91
N CYS A 44 9.86 -6.26 -5.25
CA CYS A 44 9.06 -6.13 -6.47
C CYS A 44 8.23 -4.84 -6.49
N TYR A 45 7.57 -4.51 -5.38
CA TYR A 45 6.82 -3.25 -5.26
C TYR A 45 7.72 -2.03 -5.43
N LEU A 46 8.86 -2.03 -4.74
CA LEU A 46 9.84 -0.92 -4.79
C LEU A 46 10.41 -0.72 -6.20
N CYS A 47 10.67 -1.79 -6.96
CA CYS A 47 11.11 -1.70 -8.36
C CYS A 47 10.10 -1.01 -9.29
N VAL A 48 8.81 -0.99 -8.93
CA VAL A 48 7.76 -0.35 -9.74
C VAL A 48 7.52 1.10 -9.32
N TYR A 49 7.48 1.38 -8.02
CA TYR A 49 7.04 2.68 -7.50
C TYR A 49 8.17 3.64 -7.11
N TYR A 50 9.36 3.11 -6.80
CA TYR A 50 10.51 3.89 -6.35
C TYR A 50 11.54 4.05 -7.48
N VAL A 51 11.02 4.43 -8.66
CA VAL A 51 11.76 4.73 -9.88
C VAL A 51 11.45 6.15 -10.35
N THR A 52 12.28 6.72 -11.22
CA THR A 52 12.13 8.12 -11.68
C THR A 52 11.08 8.29 -12.78
N ASN A 53 10.80 7.23 -13.54
CA ASN A 53 9.88 7.28 -14.67
C ASN A 53 8.81 6.21 -14.51
N LYS A 54 7.57 6.55 -14.81
CA LYS A 54 6.45 5.61 -14.71
C LYS A 54 6.71 4.39 -15.62
N PRO A 55 6.81 3.18 -15.07
CA PRO A 55 7.04 1.99 -15.88
C PRO A 55 5.83 1.68 -16.76
N CYS A 56 6.07 0.96 -17.86
CA CYS A 56 4.99 0.49 -18.72
C CYS A 56 4.19 -0.62 -18.04
N LYS A 57 2.93 -0.83 -18.47
CA LYS A 57 2.03 -1.82 -17.89
C LYS A 57 2.63 -3.24 -17.83
N ALA A 58 3.35 -3.66 -18.86
CA ALA A 58 3.98 -5.00 -18.90
C ALA A 58 5.09 -5.16 -17.84
N PHE A 59 5.83 -4.09 -17.55
CA PHE A 59 6.81 -4.09 -16.47
C PHE A 59 6.10 -4.23 -15.12
N CYS A 60 5.06 -3.43 -14.86
CA CYS A 60 4.27 -3.54 -13.63
C CYS A 60 3.69 -4.95 -13.45
N GLU A 61 3.10 -5.52 -14.49
CA GLU A 61 2.50 -6.86 -14.47
C GLU A 61 3.52 -7.92 -14.05
N THR A 62 4.76 -7.82 -14.56
CA THR A 62 5.84 -8.76 -14.24
C THR A 62 6.18 -8.72 -12.75
N TYR A 63 6.49 -7.54 -12.22
CA TYR A 63 6.91 -7.41 -10.82
C TYR A 63 5.77 -7.67 -9.83
N PHE A 64 4.57 -7.16 -10.10
CA PHE A 64 3.41 -7.41 -9.23
C PHE A 64 3.03 -8.89 -9.21
N SER A 65 3.06 -9.58 -10.35
CA SER A 65 2.79 -11.03 -10.40
C SER A 65 3.84 -11.82 -9.63
N GLU A 66 5.14 -11.54 -9.83
CA GLU A 66 6.22 -12.22 -9.13
C GLU A 66 6.14 -11.99 -7.61
N GLY A 67 5.97 -10.74 -7.20
CA GLY A 67 5.87 -10.39 -5.78
C GLY A 67 4.62 -10.97 -5.12
N MET A 68 3.45 -10.88 -5.78
CA MET A 68 2.20 -11.45 -5.29
C MET A 68 2.33 -12.96 -5.09
N ASN A 69 2.92 -13.67 -6.06
CA ASN A 69 3.16 -15.12 -5.94
C ASN A 69 4.10 -15.46 -4.78
N ALA A 70 5.17 -14.68 -4.57
CA ALA A 70 6.08 -14.88 -3.46
C ALA A 70 5.42 -14.61 -2.09
N ALA A 71 4.67 -13.51 -1.96
CA ALA A 71 3.95 -13.19 -0.74
C ALA A 71 2.83 -14.19 -0.44
N LYS A 72 2.12 -14.68 -1.48
CA LYS A 72 1.14 -15.75 -1.34
C LYS A 72 1.79 -17.02 -0.81
N LYS A 73 2.93 -17.43 -1.39
CA LYS A 73 3.71 -18.57 -0.90
C LYS A 73 4.15 -18.38 0.56
N ALA A 74 4.58 -17.17 0.94
CA ALA A 74 4.97 -16.84 2.31
C ALA A 74 3.78 -16.99 3.28
N MET A 75 2.61 -16.48 2.89
CA MET A 75 1.36 -16.59 3.65
C MET A 75 0.90 -18.04 3.78
N GLU A 76 0.98 -18.86 2.72
CA GLU A 76 0.61 -20.27 2.76
C GLU A 76 1.55 -21.07 3.69
N LYS A 77 2.85 -20.74 3.70
CA LYS A 77 3.83 -21.35 4.60
C LYS A 77 3.62 -20.99 6.05
N ASN A 78 3.40 -19.70 6.33
CA ASN A 78 3.09 -19.23 7.68
C ASN A 78 1.88 -18.30 7.63
N PRO A 79 0.66 -18.85 7.81
CA PRO A 79 -0.57 -18.06 7.77
C PRO A 79 -0.66 -17.00 8.87
N ASN A 80 0.17 -17.08 9.90
CA ASN A 80 0.19 -16.15 11.03
C ASN A 80 1.40 -15.20 10.99
N HIS A 81 1.97 -14.97 9.80
CA HIS A 81 3.05 -14.02 9.58
C HIS A 81 2.53 -12.67 9.06
N ALA A 82 2.61 -11.63 9.88
CA ALA A 82 2.00 -10.32 9.59
C ALA A 82 2.55 -9.68 8.30
N ASN A 83 3.88 -9.64 8.13
CA ASN A 83 4.48 -9.05 6.92
C ASN A 83 4.10 -9.81 5.63
N SER A 84 3.93 -11.14 5.71
CA SER A 84 3.51 -11.94 4.56
C SER A 84 2.08 -11.63 4.15
N LEU A 85 1.17 -11.50 5.13
CA LEU A 85 -0.21 -11.07 4.89
C LEU A 85 -0.26 -9.65 4.33
N THR A 86 0.51 -8.73 4.92
CA THR A 86 0.61 -7.32 4.49
C THR A 86 1.01 -7.22 3.03
N TRP A 87 2.16 -7.81 2.66
CA TRP A 87 2.69 -7.73 1.31
C TRP A 87 1.85 -8.50 0.29
N TYR A 88 1.20 -9.59 0.70
CA TYR A 88 0.26 -10.29 -0.17
C TYR A 88 -0.95 -9.40 -0.49
N GLY A 89 -1.54 -8.77 0.53
CA GLY A 89 -2.65 -7.83 0.34
C GLY A 89 -2.27 -6.64 -0.55
N ILE A 90 -1.12 -6.00 -0.28
CA ILE A 90 -0.65 -4.87 -1.09
C ILE A 90 -0.49 -5.27 -2.57
N LEU A 91 0.24 -6.35 -2.86
CA LEU A 91 0.53 -6.71 -4.24
C LEU A 91 -0.68 -7.27 -4.98
N TRP A 92 -1.61 -7.91 -4.28
CA TRP A 92 -2.87 -8.32 -4.89
C TRP A 92 -3.77 -7.12 -5.20
N ASP A 93 -3.80 -6.09 -4.34
CA ASP A 93 -4.48 -4.83 -4.64
C ASP A 93 -3.89 -4.16 -5.88
N GLU A 94 -2.56 -4.04 -5.94
CA GLU A 94 -1.84 -3.44 -7.08
C GLU A 94 -2.06 -4.22 -8.39
N HIS A 95 -2.00 -5.55 -8.33
CA HIS A 95 -2.29 -6.41 -9.49
C HIS A 95 -3.73 -6.24 -9.99
N SER A 96 -4.68 -6.14 -9.06
CA SER A 96 -6.09 -5.92 -9.41
C SER A 96 -6.30 -4.50 -9.95
N ASN A 97 -5.63 -3.50 -9.39
CA ASN A 97 -5.66 -2.12 -9.86
C ASN A 97 -5.13 -1.99 -11.29
N LEU A 98 -4.07 -2.73 -11.64
CA LEU A 98 -3.48 -2.75 -12.99
C LEU A 98 -4.44 -3.32 -14.06
N LYS A 99 -5.36 -4.20 -13.65
CA LYS A 99 -6.45 -4.74 -14.49
C LYS A 99 -7.65 -3.79 -14.56
N GLY A 100 -7.75 -2.85 -13.63
CA GLY A 100 -8.74 -1.78 -13.61
C GLY A 100 -9.68 -1.85 -12.41
N PHE A 101 -10.44 -0.78 -12.24
CA PHE A 101 -11.31 -0.57 -11.08
C PHE A 101 -12.26 -1.73 -10.80
N SER A 102 -12.93 -2.29 -11.81
CA SER A 102 -13.90 -3.38 -11.62
C SER A 102 -13.27 -4.65 -11.04
N GLU A 103 -12.03 -4.96 -11.44
CA GLU A 103 -11.28 -6.10 -10.89
C GLU A 103 -10.88 -5.84 -9.44
N ARG A 104 -10.30 -4.66 -9.19
CA ARG A 104 -9.91 -4.23 -7.84
C ARG A 104 -11.09 -4.25 -6.87
N PHE A 105 -12.23 -3.69 -7.27
CA PHE A 105 -13.44 -3.64 -6.44
C PHE A 105 -13.97 -5.04 -6.11
N ARG A 106 -13.87 -6.01 -7.02
CA ARG A 106 -14.30 -7.40 -6.74
C ARG A 106 -13.47 -8.05 -5.63
N ASN A 107 -12.18 -7.73 -5.57
CA ASN A 107 -11.24 -8.35 -4.64
C ASN A 107 -11.10 -7.57 -3.31
N VAL A 108 -11.56 -6.31 -3.27
CA VAL A 108 -11.38 -5.37 -2.16
C VAL A 108 -11.84 -5.93 -0.81
N SER A 109 -12.92 -6.72 -0.80
CA SER A 109 -13.42 -7.32 0.44
C SER A 109 -12.51 -8.42 0.99
N GLN A 110 -11.84 -9.18 0.13
CA GLN A 110 -10.94 -10.26 0.57
C GLN A 110 -9.62 -9.69 1.09
N LEU A 111 -9.16 -8.59 0.47
CA LEU A 111 -7.99 -7.83 0.92
C LEU A 111 -8.18 -7.27 2.33
N TYR A 112 -9.39 -6.78 2.64
CA TYR A 112 -9.73 -6.34 4.00
C TYR A 112 -9.53 -7.44 5.04
N ASP A 113 -10.03 -8.66 4.78
CA ASP A 113 -9.93 -9.78 5.71
C ASP A 113 -8.44 -10.16 5.96
N ILE A 114 -7.60 -10.07 4.93
CA ILE A 114 -6.14 -10.29 5.02
C ILE A 114 -5.49 -9.23 5.90
N TRP A 115 -5.76 -7.94 5.66
CA TRP A 115 -5.16 -6.86 6.42
C TRP A 115 -5.64 -6.81 7.87
N ILE A 116 -6.92 -7.09 8.14
CA ILE A 116 -7.43 -7.24 9.52
C ILE A 116 -6.73 -8.38 10.25
N LYS A 117 -6.47 -9.50 9.56
CA LYS A 117 -5.68 -10.60 10.15
C LYS A 117 -4.25 -10.14 10.45
N SER A 118 -3.60 -9.45 9.50
CA SER A 118 -2.26 -8.89 9.68
C SER A 118 -2.19 -7.96 10.89
N GLN A 119 -3.15 -7.05 11.02
CA GLN A 119 -3.22 -6.07 12.10
C GLN A 119 -3.36 -6.74 13.48
N LYS A 120 -4.15 -7.82 13.57
CA LYS A 120 -4.29 -8.58 14.82
C LYS A 120 -2.99 -9.28 15.23
N LEU A 121 -2.18 -9.69 14.26
CA LEU A 121 -0.90 -10.38 14.50
C LEU A 121 0.21 -9.38 14.85
N ASP A 122 0.21 -8.22 14.20
CA ASP A 122 1.15 -7.13 14.47
C ASP A 122 0.44 -5.76 14.40
N PRO A 123 -0.03 -5.26 15.55
CA PRO A 123 -0.68 -3.94 15.64
C PRO A 123 0.26 -2.76 15.37
N ASN A 124 1.58 -2.99 15.31
CA ASN A 124 2.57 -1.96 15.02
C ASN A 124 3.04 -1.98 13.56
N ASN A 125 2.41 -2.80 12.72
CA ASN A 125 2.68 -2.84 11.29
C ASN A 125 2.09 -1.60 10.60
N PHE A 126 2.90 -0.55 10.47
CA PHE A 126 2.44 0.71 9.87
C PHE A 126 1.93 0.54 8.42
N LEU A 127 2.49 -0.41 7.65
CA LEU A 127 2.02 -0.71 6.30
C LEU A 127 0.59 -1.26 6.31
N THR A 128 0.28 -2.18 7.24
CA THR A 128 -1.08 -2.69 7.42
C THR A 128 -2.05 -1.58 7.79
N GLU A 129 -1.68 -0.71 8.72
CA GLU A 129 -2.51 0.45 9.12
C GLU A 129 -2.75 1.40 7.94
N GLY A 130 -1.71 1.71 7.17
CA GLY A 130 -1.82 2.53 5.96
C GLY A 130 -2.76 1.90 4.93
N SER A 131 -2.62 0.60 4.65
CA SER A 131 -3.49 -0.12 3.71
C SER A 131 -4.95 -0.17 4.16
N LEU A 132 -5.21 -0.45 5.45
CA LEU A 132 -6.57 -0.42 6.00
C LEU A 132 -7.19 0.97 5.90
N GLY A 133 -6.43 2.01 6.23
CA GLY A 133 -6.89 3.40 6.13
C GLY A 133 -7.26 3.81 4.70
N ILE A 134 -6.43 3.45 3.73
CA ILE A 134 -6.71 3.68 2.30
C ILE A 134 -7.93 2.86 1.85
N TRP A 135 -8.06 1.62 2.31
CA TRP A 135 -9.23 0.78 2.02
C TRP A 135 -10.52 1.44 2.51
N TYR A 136 -10.55 1.92 3.76
CA TYR A 136 -11.72 2.61 4.32
C TYR A 136 -12.07 3.87 3.53
N PHE A 137 -11.05 4.65 3.13
CA PHE A 137 -11.25 5.82 2.29
C PHE A 137 -11.89 5.45 0.94
N ILE A 138 -11.31 4.48 0.22
CA ILE A 138 -11.80 4.06 -1.09
C ILE A 138 -13.23 3.53 -0.99
N MET A 139 -13.52 2.67 -0.02
CA MET A 139 -14.86 2.10 0.16
C MET A 139 -15.90 3.18 0.45
N THR A 140 -15.54 4.17 1.28
CA THR A 140 -16.42 5.30 1.61
C THR A 140 -16.67 6.18 0.37
N ASP A 141 -15.63 6.50 -0.40
CA ASP A 141 -15.74 7.37 -1.58
C ASP A 141 -16.51 6.67 -2.72
N VAL A 142 -16.27 5.36 -2.94
CA VAL A 142 -17.02 4.57 -3.92
C VAL A 142 -18.47 4.39 -3.51
N TYR A 143 -18.78 4.11 -2.24
CA TYR A 143 -20.17 4.03 -1.79
C TYR A 143 -20.90 5.36 -1.94
N SER A 144 -20.24 6.47 -1.63
CA SER A 144 -20.83 7.81 -1.74
C SER A 144 -21.12 8.20 -3.20
N THR A 145 -20.31 7.73 -4.15
CA THR A 145 -20.41 8.13 -5.56
C THR A 145 -21.10 7.10 -6.45
N LYS A 146 -21.03 5.81 -6.10
CA LYS A 146 -21.52 4.64 -6.86
C LYS A 146 -22.14 3.58 -5.94
N PRO A 147 -23.17 3.93 -5.13
CA PRO A 147 -23.78 2.99 -4.17
C PRO A 147 -24.38 1.74 -4.83
N GLU A 148 -24.74 1.80 -6.11
CA GLU A 148 -25.27 0.67 -6.88
C GLU A 148 -24.29 -0.50 -6.98
N LEU A 149 -22.98 -0.27 -6.89
CA LEU A 149 -21.96 -1.33 -6.92
C LEU A 149 -22.01 -2.24 -5.69
N PHE A 150 -22.66 -1.79 -4.61
CA PHE A 150 -22.74 -2.53 -3.35
C PHE A 150 -24.01 -3.39 -3.24
N LYS A 151 -24.93 -3.31 -4.22
CA LYS A 151 -26.13 -4.13 -4.25
C LYS A 151 -25.78 -5.62 -4.26
N GLY A 152 -26.32 -6.38 -3.30
CA GLY A 152 -26.05 -7.80 -3.15
C GLY A 152 -24.72 -8.14 -2.47
N THR A 153 -23.95 -7.13 -2.04
CA THR A 153 -22.77 -7.34 -1.19
C THR A 153 -23.15 -7.34 0.29
N LYS A 154 -22.21 -7.73 1.17
CA LYS A 154 -22.39 -7.65 2.64
C LYS A 154 -22.34 -6.22 3.20
N TYR A 155 -21.94 -5.24 2.40
CA TYR A 155 -21.71 -3.88 2.84
C TYR A 155 -22.96 -3.03 2.67
N THR A 156 -23.37 -2.37 3.75
CA THR A 156 -24.56 -1.54 3.80
C THR A 156 -24.24 -0.05 3.82
N GLY A 157 -22.96 0.31 3.92
CA GLY A 157 -22.47 1.69 4.02
C GLY A 157 -22.17 2.13 5.45
N LYS A 158 -22.42 1.27 6.44
CA LYS A 158 -22.12 1.55 7.87
C LYS A 158 -20.76 1.00 8.30
N GLU A 159 -20.17 0.12 7.50
CA GLU A 159 -18.96 -0.63 7.84
C GLU A 159 -17.68 0.16 7.57
N PHE A 160 -17.76 1.28 6.86
CA PHE A 160 -16.65 2.13 6.50
C PHE A 160 -17.05 3.61 6.62
N SER A 161 -16.08 4.45 6.95
CA SER A 161 -16.26 5.89 7.00
C SER A 161 -14.91 6.61 6.83
N TYR A 162 -14.95 7.91 6.57
CA TYR A 162 -13.75 8.73 6.53
C TYR A 162 -13.07 8.82 7.91
N GLU A 163 -13.81 8.75 9.01
CA GLU A 163 -13.26 8.73 10.37
C GLU A 163 -12.49 7.43 10.64
N LEU A 164 -13.01 6.27 10.18
CA LEU A 164 -12.27 5.01 10.25
C LEU A 164 -11.00 5.08 9.39
N ALA A 165 -11.10 5.65 8.19
CA ALA A 165 -9.93 5.87 7.33
C ALA A 165 -8.86 6.72 8.03
N LEU A 166 -9.25 7.87 8.60
CA LEU A 166 -8.34 8.72 9.38
C LEU A 166 -7.70 7.97 10.54
N LYS A 167 -8.47 7.24 11.35
CA LYS A 167 -7.96 6.51 12.52
C LYS A 167 -6.78 5.62 12.14
N HIS A 168 -6.92 4.82 11.09
CA HIS A 168 -5.88 3.90 10.63
C HIS A 168 -4.70 4.64 9.98
N MET A 169 -4.95 5.63 9.12
CA MET A 169 -3.87 6.38 8.48
C MET A 169 -3.07 7.24 9.47
N LEU A 170 -3.70 7.80 10.50
CA LEU A 170 -3.01 8.51 11.58
C LEU A 170 -2.18 7.55 12.42
N LYS A 171 -2.64 6.31 12.66
CA LYS A 171 -1.84 5.30 13.33
C LYS A 171 -0.62 4.89 12.50
N CYS A 172 -0.76 4.77 11.19
CA CYS A 172 0.37 4.58 10.28
C CYS A 172 1.40 5.71 10.43
N GLU A 173 0.95 6.97 10.41
CA GLU A 173 1.82 8.14 10.56
C GLU A 173 2.45 8.23 11.96
N GLU A 174 1.76 7.79 13.02
CA GLU A 174 2.32 7.69 14.37
C GLU A 174 3.44 6.64 14.46
N LEU A 175 3.22 5.46 13.86
CA LEU A 175 4.17 4.35 13.88
C LEU A 175 5.40 4.59 13.00
N ALA A 176 5.21 5.25 11.85
CA ALA A 176 6.27 5.54 10.90
C ALA A 176 6.05 6.91 10.23
N PRO A 177 6.40 8.01 10.94
CA PRO A 177 6.19 9.37 10.43
C PRO A 177 6.87 9.61 9.09
N MET A 178 6.18 10.26 8.16
CA MET A 178 6.72 10.64 6.85
C MET A 178 7.28 9.46 6.03
N ARG A 179 6.89 8.20 6.31
CA ARG A 179 7.38 7.02 5.58
C ARG A 179 6.56 6.72 4.32
N SER A 180 5.27 7.05 4.34
CA SER A 180 4.33 6.71 3.27
C SER A 180 3.69 7.97 2.68
N VAL A 181 4.23 8.43 1.56
CA VAL A 181 3.69 9.60 0.83
C VAL A 181 2.24 9.36 0.37
N ILE A 182 1.89 8.13 -0.01
CA ILE A 182 0.51 7.76 -0.35
C ILE A 182 -0.42 7.94 0.85
N THR A 183 0.00 7.51 2.04
CA THR A 183 -0.81 7.67 3.25
C THR A 183 -1.00 9.15 3.59
N LEU A 184 0.04 9.97 3.46
CA LEU A 184 -0.05 11.43 3.64
C LEU A 184 -1.04 12.07 2.65
N ALA A 185 -0.99 11.66 1.37
CA ALA A 185 -1.92 12.17 0.36
C ALA A 185 -3.37 11.76 0.65
N HIS A 186 -3.59 10.53 1.11
CA HIS A 186 -4.92 10.09 1.52
C HIS A 186 -5.40 10.77 2.80
N LEU A 187 -4.52 11.08 3.76
CA LEU A 187 -4.88 11.92 4.93
C LEU A 187 -5.37 13.29 4.48
N ALA A 188 -4.68 13.95 3.55
CA ALA A 188 -5.11 15.24 3.00
C ALA A 188 -6.50 15.14 2.36
N LYS A 189 -6.72 14.14 1.49
CA LYS A 189 -8.02 13.88 0.84
C LYS A 189 -9.11 13.58 1.88
N CYS A 190 -8.81 12.80 2.90
CA CYS A 190 -9.77 12.38 3.91
C CYS A 190 -10.21 13.55 4.78
N TYR A 191 -9.29 14.40 5.24
CA TYR A 191 -9.64 15.64 5.94
C TYR A 191 -10.46 16.59 5.06
N ALA A 192 -10.14 16.68 3.77
CA ALA A 192 -10.93 17.48 2.84
C ALA A 192 -12.38 16.98 2.72
N ARG A 193 -12.59 15.65 2.65
CA ARG A 193 -13.92 15.02 2.63
C ARG A 193 -14.71 15.28 3.91
N LEU A 194 -14.03 15.41 5.04
CA LEU A 194 -14.63 15.75 6.34
C LEU A 194 -14.84 17.26 6.55
N GLY A 195 -14.47 18.10 5.58
CA GLY A 195 -14.57 19.56 5.70
C GLY A 195 -13.50 20.21 6.58
N GLU A 196 -12.53 19.44 7.08
CA GLU A 196 -11.42 19.92 7.90
C GLU A 196 -10.31 20.53 7.02
N LYS A 197 -10.62 21.67 6.39
CA LYS A 197 -9.75 22.30 5.36
C LYS A 197 -8.33 22.58 5.84
N ASP A 198 -8.14 23.04 7.08
CA ASP A 198 -6.81 23.39 7.58
C ASP A 198 -5.91 22.15 7.72
N LYS A 199 -6.42 21.07 8.31
CA LYS A 199 -5.69 19.79 8.38
C LYS A 199 -5.43 19.19 7.00
N ALA A 200 -6.39 19.33 6.08
CA ALA A 200 -6.20 18.91 4.70
C ALA A 200 -5.03 19.64 4.04
N LYS A 201 -4.91 20.96 4.25
CA LYS A 201 -3.78 21.78 3.77
C LYS A 201 -2.48 21.37 4.43
N ASP A 202 -2.46 21.11 5.74
CA ASP A 202 -1.25 20.68 6.46
C ASP A 202 -0.68 19.38 5.87
N TYR A 203 -1.54 18.37 5.66
CA TYR A 203 -1.11 17.11 5.05
C TYR A 203 -0.75 17.25 3.56
N ALA A 204 -1.46 18.09 2.81
CA ALA A 204 -1.08 18.40 1.42
C ALA A 204 0.32 19.02 1.37
N LEU A 205 0.64 19.96 2.26
CA LEU A 205 1.98 20.56 2.35
C LEU A 205 3.06 19.54 2.71
N LYS A 206 2.76 18.55 3.57
CA LYS A 206 3.69 17.44 3.84
C LYS A 206 4.01 16.63 2.57
N VAL A 207 3.01 16.37 1.72
CA VAL A 207 3.20 15.66 0.44
C VAL A 207 3.98 16.52 -0.55
N LEU A 208 3.67 17.81 -0.68
CA LEU A 208 4.38 18.74 -1.58
C LEU A 208 5.86 18.85 -1.20
N ASN A 209 6.17 18.87 0.09
CA ASN A 209 7.53 18.94 0.62
C ASN A 209 8.18 17.57 0.86
N TYR A 210 7.57 16.47 0.38
CA TYR A 210 8.13 15.14 0.57
C TYR A 210 9.49 15.01 -0.15
N PRO A 211 10.56 14.58 0.53
CA PRO A 211 11.94 14.74 0.03
C PRO A 211 12.28 13.84 -1.16
N ALA A 212 11.54 12.76 -1.37
CA ALA A 212 11.84 11.78 -2.40
C ALA A 212 11.23 12.16 -3.76
N HIS A 213 11.96 11.88 -4.85
CA HIS A 213 11.52 12.04 -6.23
C HIS A 213 11.48 10.69 -6.93
N HIS A 214 10.30 10.08 -6.88
CA HIS A 214 9.96 8.85 -7.57
C HIS A 214 8.49 8.88 -7.97
N VAL A 215 8.10 8.00 -8.89
CA VAL A 215 6.74 7.94 -9.49
C VAL A 215 5.63 8.10 -8.46
N GLU A 216 5.66 7.31 -7.38
CA GLU A 216 4.63 7.37 -6.33
C GLU A 216 4.56 8.74 -5.63
N ALA A 217 5.70 9.37 -5.33
CA ALA A 217 5.72 10.70 -4.72
C ALA A 217 5.30 11.80 -5.71
N ASP A 218 5.68 11.67 -6.98
CA ASP A 218 5.32 12.62 -8.04
C ASP A 218 3.81 12.57 -8.36
N GLU A 219 3.23 11.38 -8.40
CA GLU A 219 1.78 11.18 -8.55
C GLU A 219 1.02 11.75 -7.34
N ALA A 220 1.47 11.44 -6.12
CA ALA A 220 0.88 11.98 -4.90
C ALA A 220 0.93 13.52 -4.85
N ARG A 221 2.04 14.14 -5.25
CA ARG A 221 2.19 15.60 -5.38
C ARG A 221 1.14 16.17 -6.32
N LYS A 222 1.05 15.64 -7.53
CA LYS A 222 0.06 16.09 -8.52
C LYS A 222 -1.38 16.03 -7.98
N GLU A 223 -1.74 14.92 -7.34
CA GLU A 223 -3.08 14.74 -6.76
C GLU A 223 -3.39 15.76 -5.66
N VAL A 224 -2.42 16.07 -4.78
CA VAL A 224 -2.65 17.06 -3.73
C VAL A 224 -2.59 18.50 -4.23
N GLU A 225 -1.86 18.80 -5.31
CA GLU A 225 -1.89 20.12 -5.96
C GLU A 225 -3.29 20.43 -6.49
N GLU A 226 -3.90 19.46 -7.18
CA GLU A 226 -5.28 19.53 -7.65
C GLU A 226 -6.26 19.71 -6.47
N LEU A 227 -6.08 18.93 -5.40
CA LEU A 227 -6.87 19.09 -4.17
C LEU A 227 -6.73 20.49 -3.57
N PHE A 228 -5.51 21.02 -3.49
CA PHE A 228 -5.22 22.32 -2.88
C PHE A 228 -5.98 23.46 -3.58
N GLN A 229 -6.17 23.37 -4.89
CA GLN A 229 -6.95 24.34 -5.66
C GLN A 229 -8.43 24.34 -5.26
N THR A 230 -8.97 23.20 -4.81
CA THR A 230 -10.36 23.06 -4.34
C THR A 230 -10.56 23.48 -2.88
N LEU A 231 -9.48 23.56 -2.10
CA LEU A 231 -9.51 23.92 -0.68
C LEU A 231 -9.48 25.44 -0.42
N LYS A 232 -9.63 26.25 -1.47
CA LYS A 232 -9.76 27.70 -1.38
C LYS A 232 -11.05 28.11 -0.64
#